data_AF-A0A290HSE2-F1
#
_entry.id   AF-A0A290HSE2-F1
#
_cell.length_a   1.000
_cell.length_b   1.000
_cell.length_c   1.000
_cell.angle_alpha   90.00
_cell.angle_beta   90.00
_cell.angle_gamma   90.00
#
_symmetry.space_group_name_H-M   'P 1'
#
loop_
_entity.id
_entity.type
_entity.pdbx_description
1 polymer ?
#
loop_
_entity_poly.entity_id
_entity_poly.type
_entity_poly.pdbx_seq_one_letter_code
_entity_poly.pdbx_strand_id
1 'polypeptide(L)'
;MKMNYILFLLAPIALFANAGESDGASDIIPRTINFLIFAAIMYYYVADAAKQWYCGRKNEIATKLDSIQVKLKESNSKKENALLKVEEAKANARALVETAKKEAILLSDKIAQEADAEIANLSKTFEDRIGVERRKMQRTIVCEVLDEMFKEGSISLDNDEMVKIVNKKVA
;
A
#
# COMPACT_ATOMS: atom_id res chain seq x y z
N MET A 1 -16.88 39.53 35.08
CA MET A 1 -16.85 39.76 36.55
C MET A 1 -15.48 40.27 36.99
N LYS A 2 -15.09 41.51 36.69
CA LYS A 2 -13.70 41.97 36.97
C LYS A 2 -13.55 43.39 37.52
N MET A 3 -14.57 44.23 37.52
CA MET A 3 -14.47 45.60 38.08
C MET A 3 -14.80 45.64 39.59
N ASN A 4 -15.68 44.77 40.07
CA ASN A 4 -16.17 44.83 41.46
C ASN A 4 -15.17 44.32 42.50
N TYR A 5 -14.20 43.48 42.13
CA TYR A 5 -13.16 43.02 43.07
C TYR A 5 -12.10 44.09 43.33
N ILE A 6 -11.84 44.96 42.35
CA ILE A 6 -10.95 46.13 42.52
C ILE A 6 -11.59 47.12 43.51
N LEU A 7 -12.90 47.32 43.43
CA LEU A 7 -13.65 48.16 44.37
C LEU A 7 -13.58 47.59 45.81
N PHE A 8 -13.69 46.27 45.97
CA PHE A 8 -13.50 45.59 47.26
C PHE A 8 -12.05 45.65 47.78
N LEU A 9 -11.05 45.69 46.88
CA LEU A 9 -9.64 45.85 47.24
C LEU A 9 -9.31 47.27 47.71
N LEU A 10 -10.00 48.28 47.17
CA LEU A 10 -9.84 49.70 47.49
C LEU A 10 -10.67 50.15 48.70
N ALA A 11 -11.74 49.42 49.04
CA ALA A 11 -12.62 49.75 50.16
C ALA A 11 -11.91 49.84 51.53
N PRO A 12 -10.95 48.96 51.89
CA PRO A 12 -10.17 49.10 53.13
C PRO A 12 -9.30 50.36 53.10
N ILE A 13 -8.71 50.69 51.96
CA ILE A 13 -7.83 51.86 51.80
C ILE A 13 -8.62 53.15 52.02
N ALA A 14 -9.84 53.22 51.50
CA ALA A 14 -10.75 54.35 51.72
C ALA A 14 -11.26 54.43 53.18
N LEU A 15 -11.54 53.30 53.82
CA LEU A 15 -11.96 53.24 55.23
C LEU A 15 -10.83 53.63 56.21
N PHE A 16 -9.60 53.16 55.98
CA PHE A 16 -8.44 53.54 56.79
C PHE A 16 -7.95 54.98 56.50
N ALA A 17 -8.29 55.55 55.34
CA ALA A 17 -8.00 56.95 55.02
C ALA A 17 -8.95 57.95 55.72
N ASN A 18 -10.20 57.55 56.01
CA ASN A 18 -11.22 58.40 56.65
C ASN A 18 -11.34 58.22 58.18
N ALA A 19 -10.64 57.25 58.79
CA ALA A 19 -10.67 57.00 60.23
C ALA A 19 -9.73 57.92 61.03
N GLY A 20 -9.68 59.21 60.69
CA GLY A 20 -8.67 60.13 61.23
C GLY A 20 -9.13 61.59 61.28
N GLU A 21 -10.37 61.86 61.65
CA GLU A 21 -10.76 63.18 62.17
C GLU A 21 -10.55 63.23 63.69
N SER A 22 -9.29 63.35 64.12
CA SER A 22 -8.95 64.01 65.39
C SER A 22 -7.50 64.46 65.35
N ASP A 23 -7.35 65.78 65.40
CA ASP A 23 -6.21 66.61 65.80
C ASP A 23 -4.91 65.91 66.29
N GLY A 24 -3.75 66.38 65.80
CA GLY A 24 -2.45 66.08 66.41
C GLY A 24 -1.43 65.35 65.53
N ALA A 25 -0.37 66.07 65.14
CA ALA A 25 0.80 65.53 64.47
C ALA A 25 1.59 64.57 65.39
N SER A 26 1.26 63.26 65.40
CA SER A 26 2.12 62.17 65.90
C SER A 26 1.71 60.73 65.53
N ASP A 27 0.56 60.49 64.87
CA ASP A 27 0.05 59.11 64.63
C ASP A 27 0.59 58.38 63.38
N ILE A 28 1.70 58.83 62.81
CA ILE A 28 2.28 58.18 61.61
C ILE A 28 2.78 56.76 61.96
N ILE A 29 3.47 56.59 63.10
CA ILE A 29 4.03 55.29 63.51
C ILE A 29 2.94 54.21 63.68
N PRO A 30 1.88 54.38 64.50
CA PRO A 30 0.85 53.37 64.66
C PRO A 30 0.07 53.11 63.36
N ARG A 31 -0.15 54.14 62.52
CA ARG A 31 -0.79 53.97 61.21
C ARG A 31 0.05 53.16 60.25
N THR A 32 1.38 53.33 60.27
CA THR A 32 2.31 52.57 59.42
C THR A 32 2.31 51.10 59.82
N ILE A 33 2.29 50.80 61.12
CA ILE A 33 2.21 49.42 61.64
C ILE A 33 0.89 48.76 61.19
N ASN A 34 -0.25 49.45 61.34
CA ASN A 34 -1.54 48.92 60.88
C ASN A 34 -1.59 48.70 59.36
N PHE A 35 -1.00 49.60 58.56
CA PHE A 35 -0.87 49.41 57.12
C PHE A 35 0.02 48.22 56.78
N LEU A 36 1.11 48.01 57.52
CA LEU A 36 2.04 46.89 57.31
C LEU A 36 1.39 45.56 57.64
N ILE A 37 0.60 45.49 58.72
CA ILE A 37 -0.21 44.32 59.07
C ILE A 37 -1.26 44.05 57.98
N PHE A 38 -1.98 45.09 57.53
CA PHE A 38 -2.94 44.95 56.44
C PHE A 38 -2.28 44.49 55.13
N ALA A 39 -1.15 45.09 54.75
CA ALA A 39 -0.40 44.71 53.56
C ALA A 39 0.14 43.28 53.65
N ALA A 40 0.56 42.83 54.83
CA ALA A 40 0.99 41.45 55.05
C ALA A 40 -0.16 40.45 54.88
N ILE A 41 -1.34 40.74 55.44
CA ILE A 41 -2.54 39.90 55.28
C ILE A 41 -2.99 39.90 53.81
N MET A 42 -3.02 41.07 53.16
CA MET A 42 -3.41 41.19 51.75
C MET A 42 -2.43 40.44 50.84
N TYR A 43 -1.13 40.55 51.08
CA TYR A 43 -0.11 39.80 50.34
C TYR A 43 -0.29 38.29 50.52
N TYR A 44 -0.57 37.82 51.74
CA TYR A 44 -0.77 36.39 52.00
C TYR A 44 -1.92 35.80 51.16
N TYR A 45 -3.05 36.50 51.05
CA TYR A 45 -4.20 36.02 50.26
C TYR A 45 -4.04 36.22 48.75
N VAL A 46 -3.37 37.29 48.30
CA VAL A 46 -3.27 37.65 46.88
C VAL A 46 -2.07 37.00 46.19
N ALA A 47 -0.96 36.76 46.89
CA ALA A 47 0.28 36.30 46.29
C ALA A 47 0.12 34.95 45.58
N ASP A 48 -0.59 34.01 46.18
CA ASP A 48 -0.78 32.68 45.60
C ASP A 48 -1.74 32.71 44.40
N ALA A 49 -2.85 33.44 44.51
CA ALA A 49 -3.79 33.63 43.40
C ALA A 49 -3.13 34.35 42.21
N ALA A 50 -2.33 35.38 42.48
CA ALA A 50 -1.58 36.10 41.46
C ALA A 50 -0.53 35.21 40.79
N LYS A 51 0.29 34.49 41.57
CA LYS A 51 1.31 33.57 41.04
C LYS A 51 0.67 32.48 40.17
N GLN A 52 -0.41 31.85 40.63
CA GLN A 52 -1.12 30.84 39.85
C GLN A 52 -1.71 31.42 38.56
N TRP A 53 -2.25 32.63 38.60
CA TRP A 53 -2.78 33.30 37.42
C TRP A 53 -1.69 33.61 36.38
N TYR A 54 -0.54 34.14 36.81
CA TYR A 54 0.58 34.43 35.91
C TYR A 54 1.22 33.15 35.35
N CYS A 55 1.47 32.15 36.20
CA CYS A 55 2.04 30.87 35.76
C CYS A 55 1.08 30.09 34.86
N GLY A 56 -0.22 30.09 35.16
CA GLY A 56 -1.25 29.45 34.33
C GLY A 56 -1.30 30.05 32.93
N ARG A 57 -1.32 31.39 32.82
CA ARG A 57 -1.30 32.08 31.52
C ARG A 57 -0.01 31.85 30.74
N LYS A 58 1.14 31.86 31.42
CA LYS A 58 2.43 31.57 30.78
C LYS A 58 2.45 30.15 30.23
N ASN A 59 1.99 29.18 31.01
CA ASN A 59 1.90 27.78 30.57
C ASN A 59 0.90 27.62 29.43
N GLU A 60 -0.25 28.30 29.46
CA GLU A 60 -1.22 28.26 28.35
C GLU A 60 -0.61 28.80 27.04
N ILE A 61 0.15 29.90 27.11
CA ILE A 61 0.84 30.46 25.94
C ILE A 61 1.93 29.50 25.45
N ALA A 62 2.74 28.94 26.35
CA ALA A 62 3.76 27.95 26.00
C ALA A 62 3.14 26.73 25.30
N THR A 63 2.08 26.15 25.88
CA THR A 63 1.36 25.02 25.28
C THR A 63 0.78 25.36 23.91
N LYS A 64 0.24 26.58 23.73
CA LYS A 64 -0.26 27.02 22.42
C LYS A 64 0.86 27.12 21.39
N LEU A 65 1.98 27.74 21.73
CA LEU A 65 3.15 27.86 20.85
C LEU A 65 3.75 26.49 20.50
N ASP A 66 3.90 25.60 21.48
CA ASP A 66 4.38 24.24 21.25
C ASP A 66 3.42 23.47 20.35
N SER A 67 2.10 23.57 20.58
CA SER A 67 1.11 22.92 19.73
C SER A 67 1.12 23.41 18.29
N ILE A 68 1.42 24.70 18.05
CA ILE A 68 1.53 25.28 16.70
C ILE A 68 2.81 24.78 16.03
N GLN A 69 3.94 24.78 16.75
CA GLN A 69 5.21 24.28 16.22
C GLN A 69 5.14 22.79 15.90
N VAL A 70 4.51 21.99 16.77
CA VAL A 70 4.28 20.56 16.54
C VAL A 70 3.38 20.36 15.33
N LYS A 71 2.25 21.08 15.22
CA LYS A 71 1.35 20.98 14.05
C LYS A 71 2.05 21.39 12.75
N LEU A 72 2.87 22.44 12.78
CA LEU A 72 3.62 22.89 11.60
C LEU A 72 4.68 21.85 11.19
N LYS A 73 5.43 21.31 12.16
CA LYS A 73 6.42 20.24 11.91
C LYS A 73 5.76 18.97 11.40
N GLU A 74 4.63 18.58 11.99
CA GLU A 74 3.86 17.41 11.57
C GLU A 74 3.28 17.61 10.15
N SER A 75 2.78 18.80 9.82
CA SER A 75 2.28 19.12 8.48
C SER A 75 3.40 19.07 7.44
N ASN A 76 4.55 19.66 7.73
CA ASN A 76 5.72 19.62 6.84
C ASN A 76 6.23 18.19 6.65
N SER A 77 6.34 17.41 7.73
CA SER A 77 6.74 16.00 7.64
C SER A 77 5.73 15.16 6.87
N LYS A 78 4.42 15.37 7.05
CA LYS A 78 3.39 14.70 6.25
C LYS A 78 3.49 15.07 4.77
N LYS A 79 3.75 16.35 4.45
CA LYS A 79 3.96 16.82 3.08
C LYS A 79 5.18 16.16 2.44
N GLU A 80 6.31 16.14 3.15
CA GLU A 80 7.54 15.51 2.67
C GLU A 80 7.34 14.00 2.45
N ASN A 81 6.76 13.29 3.41
CA ASN A 81 6.44 11.88 3.28
C ASN A 81 5.47 11.59 2.13
N ALA A 82 4.48 12.46 1.89
CA ALA A 82 3.57 12.32 0.75
C ALA A 82 4.31 12.53 -0.59
N LEU A 83 5.21 13.52 -0.67
CA LEU A 83 6.03 13.75 -1.86
C LEU A 83 6.97 12.59 -2.14
N LEU A 84 7.65 12.06 -1.12
CA LEU A 84 8.51 10.88 -1.24
C LEU A 84 7.72 9.67 -1.75
N LYS A 85 6.53 9.42 -1.19
CA LYS A 85 5.64 8.34 -1.66
C LYS A 85 5.19 8.54 -3.10
N VAL A 86 4.92 9.77 -3.53
CA VAL A 86 4.54 10.07 -4.92
C VAL A 86 5.71 9.82 -5.88
N GLU A 87 6.92 10.26 -5.52
CA GLU A 87 8.12 10.01 -6.33
C GLU A 87 8.46 8.52 -6.40
N GLU A 88 8.37 7.80 -5.27
CA GLU A 88 8.54 6.35 -5.22
C GLU A 88 7.48 5.63 -6.08
N ALA A 89 6.20 5.99 -5.94
CA ALA A 89 5.13 5.41 -6.75
C ALA A 89 5.33 5.68 -8.25
N LYS A 90 5.83 6.86 -8.62
CA LYS A 90 6.13 7.23 -10.01
C LYS A 90 7.33 6.46 -10.56
N ALA A 91 8.38 6.27 -9.76
CA ALA A 91 9.53 5.44 -10.12
C ALA A 91 9.11 3.98 -10.31
N ASN A 92 8.33 3.44 -9.37
CA ASN A 92 7.79 2.07 -9.45
C ASN A 92 6.86 1.89 -10.66
N ALA A 93 5.99 2.86 -10.95
CA ALA A 93 5.12 2.81 -12.13
C ALA A 93 5.93 2.81 -13.44
N ARG A 94 6.99 3.62 -13.54
CA ARG A 94 7.88 3.61 -14.71
C ARG A 94 8.59 2.27 -14.86
N ALA A 95 9.15 1.75 -13.77
CA ALA A 95 9.79 0.44 -13.76
C ALA A 95 8.81 -0.68 -14.17
N LEU A 96 7.57 -0.65 -13.66
CA LEU A 96 6.53 -1.60 -14.02
C LEU A 96 6.18 -1.53 -15.50
N VAL A 97 6.03 -0.33 -16.07
CA VAL A 97 5.75 -0.16 -17.51
C VAL A 97 6.92 -0.68 -18.36
N GLU A 98 8.17 -0.44 -17.96
CA GLU A 98 9.33 -0.97 -18.68
C GLU A 98 9.40 -2.50 -18.61
N THR A 99 9.17 -3.08 -17.43
CA THR A 99 9.13 -4.53 -17.24
C THR A 99 8.00 -5.16 -18.05
N ALA A 100 6.78 -4.60 -17.99
CA ALA A 100 5.64 -5.09 -18.75
C ALA A 100 5.89 -5.04 -20.27
N LYS A 101 6.59 -4.00 -20.78
CA LYS A 101 6.99 -3.94 -22.19
C LYS A 101 7.96 -5.06 -22.56
N LYS A 102 8.98 -5.31 -21.72
CA LYS A 102 9.95 -6.39 -21.93
C LYS A 102 9.27 -7.76 -21.88
N GLU A 103 8.38 -7.96 -20.91
CA GLU A 103 7.58 -9.19 -20.78
C GLU A 103 6.65 -9.40 -21.96
N ALA A 104 6.02 -8.34 -22.49
CA ALA A 104 5.18 -8.45 -23.69
C ALA A 104 5.98 -8.90 -24.92
N ILE A 105 7.20 -8.38 -25.11
CA ILE A 105 8.08 -8.79 -26.21
C ILE A 105 8.50 -10.26 -26.00
N LEU A 106 8.97 -10.62 -24.81
CA LEU A 106 9.37 -12.00 -24.50
C LEU A 106 8.21 -13.00 -24.66
N LEU A 107 7.00 -12.60 -24.26
CA LEU A 107 5.81 -13.42 -24.41
C LEU A 107 5.45 -13.59 -25.89
N SER A 108 5.52 -12.52 -26.68
CA SER A 108 5.31 -12.59 -28.13
C SER A 108 6.31 -13.53 -28.81
N ASP A 109 7.59 -13.39 -28.49
CA ASP A 109 8.64 -14.26 -29.03
C ASP A 109 8.44 -15.72 -28.61
N LYS A 110 8.05 -15.95 -27.35
CA LYS A 110 7.75 -17.29 -26.85
C LYS A 110 6.55 -17.91 -27.56
N ILE A 111 5.47 -17.15 -27.76
CA ILE A 111 4.28 -17.62 -28.49
C ILE A 111 4.65 -17.94 -29.94
N ALA A 112 5.47 -17.12 -30.60
CA ALA A 112 5.93 -17.38 -31.97
C ALA A 112 6.75 -18.68 -32.05
N GLN A 113 7.70 -18.88 -31.13
CA GLN A 113 8.49 -20.11 -31.07
C GLN A 113 7.64 -21.35 -30.77
N GLU A 114 6.67 -21.23 -29.86
CA GLU A 114 5.75 -22.32 -29.52
C GLU A 114 4.84 -22.66 -30.69
N ALA A 115 4.33 -21.66 -31.42
CA ALA A 115 3.55 -21.86 -32.64
C ALA A 115 4.36 -22.54 -33.75
N ASP A 116 5.62 -22.11 -33.97
CA ASP A 116 6.51 -22.76 -34.95
C ASP A 116 6.79 -24.22 -34.59
N ALA A 117 7.02 -24.50 -33.30
CA ALA A 117 7.20 -25.86 -32.80
C ALA A 117 5.93 -26.70 -32.95
N GLU A 118 4.76 -26.13 -32.70
CA GLU A 118 3.47 -26.79 -32.87
C GLU A 118 3.19 -27.10 -34.36
N ILE A 119 3.47 -26.16 -35.27
CA ILE A 119 3.36 -26.38 -36.72
C ILE A 119 4.27 -27.52 -37.17
N ALA A 120 5.54 -27.54 -36.73
CA ALA A 120 6.47 -28.60 -37.07
C ALA A 120 6.05 -29.97 -36.52
N ASN A 121 5.48 -29.99 -35.31
CA ASN A 121 4.95 -31.23 -34.73
C ASN A 121 3.69 -31.69 -35.48
N LEU A 122 2.82 -30.76 -35.86
CA LEU A 122 1.62 -31.03 -36.62
C LEU A 122 1.96 -31.57 -38.01
N SER A 123 2.92 -30.99 -38.71
CA SER A 123 3.36 -31.47 -40.03
C SER A 123 3.90 -32.89 -39.94
N LYS A 124 4.74 -33.18 -38.94
CA LYS A 124 5.25 -34.53 -38.70
C LYS A 124 4.14 -35.53 -38.40
N THR A 125 3.19 -35.15 -37.54
CA THR A 125 2.02 -35.98 -37.21
C THR A 125 1.15 -36.25 -38.45
N PHE A 126 1.00 -35.26 -39.34
CA PHE A 126 0.29 -35.43 -40.61
C PHE A 126 1.02 -36.37 -41.56
N GLU A 127 2.34 -36.24 -41.71
CA GLU A 127 3.15 -37.16 -42.53
C GLU A 127 3.05 -38.60 -42.04
N ASP A 128 3.15 -38.81 -40.72
CA ASP A 128 2.98 -40.12 -40.09
C ASP A 128 1.59 -40.69 -40.39
N ARG A 129 0.53 -39.86 -40.31
CA ARG A 129 -0.85 -40.25 -40.62
C ARG A 129 -1.03 -40.63 -42.09
N ILE A 130 -0.46 -39.85 -43.01
CA ILE A 130 -0.45 -40.17 -44.45
C ILE A 130 0.26 -41.50 -44.69
N GLY A 131 1.39 -41.74 -44.02
CA GLY A 131 2.11 -43.01 -44.12
C GLY A 131 1.26 -44.21 -43.68
N VAL A 132 0.52 -44.08 -42.58
CA VAL A 132 -0.40 -45.12 -42.09
C VAL A 132 -1.55 -45.35 -43.07
N GLU A 133 -2.20 -44.29 -43.55
CA GLU A 133 -3.32 -44.41 -44.51
C GLU A 133 -2.87 -44.97 -45.86
N ARG A 134 -1.68 -44.62 -46.35
CA ARG A 134 -1.11 -45.20 -47.57
C ARG A 134 -0.91 -46.70 -47.43
N ARG A 135 -0.41 -47.17 -46.29
CA ARG A 135 -0.25 -48.62 -46.03
C ARG A 135 -1.59 -49.34 -45.96
N LYS A 136 -2.61 -48.73 -45.36
CA LYS A 136 -3.98 -49.30 -45.35
C LYS A 136 -4.53 -49.39 -46.76
N MET A 137 -4.45 -48.30 -47.53
CA MET A 137 -4.90 -48.23 -48.92
C MET A 137 -4.20 -49.28 -49.79
N GLN A 138 -2.87 -49.43 -49.68
CA GLN A 138 -2.12 -50.47 -50.39
C GLN A 138 -2.63 -51.87 -50.06
N ARG A 139 -2.90 -52.17 -48.78
CA ARG A 139 -3.48 -53.46 -48.38
C ARG A 139 -4.87 -53.66 -48.96
N THR A 140 -5.73 -52.65 -48.91
CA THR A 140 -7.09 -52.71 -49.46
C THR A 140 -7.06 -52.96 -50.98
N ILE A 141 -6.26 -52.19 -51.72
CA ILE A 141 -6.13 -52.36 -53.18
C ILE A 141 -5.57 -53.75 -53.52
N VAL A 142 -4.55 -54.22 -52.80
CA VAL A 142 -4.01 -55.57 -53.03
C VAL A 142 -5.07 -56.64 -52.78
N CYS A 143 -5.87 -56.51 -51.71
CA CYS A 143 -6.99 -57.42 -51.47
C CYS A 143 -8.04 -57.35 -52.59
N GLU A 144 -8.43 -56.15 -53.04
CA GLU A 144 -9.41 -55.98 -54.12
C GLU A 144 -8.90 -56.57 -55.44
N VAL A 145 -7.65 -56.32 -55.82
CA VAL A 145 -7.04 -56.88 -57.04
C VAL A 145 -6.93 -58.40 -56.95
N LEU A 146 -6.53 -58.94 -55.80
CA LEU A 146 -6.52 -60.39 -55.60
C LEU A 146 -7.93 -60.96 -55.73
N ASP A 147 -8.93 -60.36 -55.08
CA ASP A 147 -10.33 -60.78 -55.16
C ASP A 147 -10.88 -60.72 -56.60
N GLU A 148 -10.50 -59.70 -57.38
CA GLU A 148 -10.88 -59.55 -58.79
C GLU A 148 -10.19 -60.61 -59.66
N MET A 149 -8.88 -60.83 -59.50
CA MET A 149 -8.15 -61.90 -60.20
C MET A 149 -8.69 -63.31 -59.88
N PHE A 150 -9.12 -63.54 -58.63
CA PHE A 150 -9.77 -64.78 -58.22
C PHE A 150 -11.19 -64.92 -58.78
N LYS A 151 -11.93 -63.82 -58.99
CA LYS A 151 -13.27 -63.81 -59.59
C LYS A 151 -13.26 -63.92 -61.12
N GLU A 152 -12.29 -63.32 -61.80
CA GLU A 152 -12.14 -63.39 -63.27
C GLU A 152 -11.59 -64.73 -63.77
N GLY A 153 -11.24 -65.66 -62.86
CA GLY A 153 -11.04 -67.07 -63.20
C GLY A 153 -9.77 -67.37 -64.00
N SER A 154 -8.72 -66.53 -63.93
CA SER A 154 -7.46 -66.75 -64.68
C SER A 154 -6.36 -67.47 -63.89
N ILE A 155 -6.62 -67.90 -62.65
CA ILE A 155 -5.67 -68.69 -61.85
C ILE A 155 -6.40 -69.93 -61.32
N SER A 156 -6.22 -71.04 -62.02
CA SER A 156 -6.32 -72.36 -61.40
C SER A 156 -5.11 -72.51 -60.49
N LEU A 157 -5.21 -72.02 -59.24
CA LEU A 157 -4.26 -72.35 -58.18
C LEU A 157 -4.43 -73.83 -57.87
N ASP A 158 -3.76 -74.65 -58.67
CA ASP A 158 -3.73 -76.09 -58.50
C ASP A 158 -3.05 -76.38 -57.15
N ASN A 159 -3.77 -77.09 -56.28
CA ASN A 159 -3.41 -77.29 -54.89
C ASN A 159 -2.03 -77.99 -54.74
N ASP A 160 -1.49 -78.58 -55.80
CA ASP A 160 -0.19 -79.26 -55.83
C ASP A 160 1.01 -78.27 -55.79
N GLU A 161 0.90 -77.07 -56.36
CA GLU A 161 2.00 -76.08 -56.34
C GLU A 161 2.18 -75.41 -54.97
N MET A 162 1.06 -75.15 -54.27
CA MET A 162 1.07 -74.60 -52.90
C MET A 162 1.80 -75.52 -51.92
N VAL A 163 1.62 -76.84 -52.03
CA VAL A 163 2.28 -77.83 -51.16
C VAL A 163 3.78 -77.94 -51.44
N LYS A 164 4.21 -77.81 -52.70
CA LYS A 164 5.65 -77.82 -53.07
C LYS A 164 6.41 -76.59 -52.55
N ILE A 165 5.78 -75.42 -52.54
CA ILE A 165 6.42 -74.19 -52.05
C ILE A 165 6.61 -74.24 -50.53
N VAL A 166 5.65 -74.80 -49.78
CA VAL A 166 5.76 -74.98 -48.33
C VAL A 166 6.86 -75.98 -47.98
N ASN A 167 6.95 -77.11 -48.69
CA ASN A 167 7.98 -78.13 -48.43
C ASN A 167 9.40 -77.69 -48.81
N LYS A 168 9.58 -76.75 -49.75
CA LYS A 168 10.90 -76.23 -50.12
C LYS A 168 11.44 -75.16 -49.15
N LYS A 169 10.59 -74.58 -48.29
CA LYS A 169 11.01 -73.57 -47.29
C LYS A 169 11.41 -74.19 -45.95
N VAL A 170 11.15 -75.49 -45.74
CA VAL A 170 11.46 -76.23 -44.51
C VAL A 170 12.68 -77.16 -44.67
N ALA A 171 13.36 -77.12 -45.83
CA ALA A 171 14.66 -77.76 -46.06
C ALA A 171 15.74 -76.70 -46.32
#